data_AF-A0A8K0CW20-F1
#
_entry.id   AF-A0A8K0CW20-F1
#
_cell.length_a   1.000
_cell.length_b   1.000
_cell.length_c   1.000
_cell.angle_alpha   90.00
_cell.angle_beta   90.00
_cell.angle_gamma   90.00
#
_symmetry.space_group_name_H-M   'P 1'
#
loop_
_entity.id
_entity.type
_entity.pdbx_description
1 polymer ?
#
loop_
_entity_poly.entity_id
_entity_poly.type
_entity_poly.pdbx_seq_one_letter_code
_entity_poly.pdbx_strand_id
1 'polypeptide(L)' 'ESLTSKRKHNRGHMVPEKWVFGLYDVEAKLGVAEFVEDRSRETLLPLIEKYVIP' A
#
# COMPACT_ATOMS: atom_id res chain seq x y z
N GLU A 1 0.43 -6.68 -3.48
CA GLU A 1 -0.61 -5.66 -3.73
C GLU A 1 -1.87 -6.02 -2.97
N SER A 2 -2.47 -5.08 -2.24
CA SER A 2 -3.70 -5.34 -1.50
C SER A 2 -4.63 -4.14 -1.59
N LEU A 3 -5.83 -4.39 -2.12
CA LEU A 3 -6.92 -3.41 -2.09
C LEU A 3 -7.51 -3.43 -0.68
N THR A 4 -7.46 -2.29 0.01
CA THR A 4 -7.79 -2.24 1.43
C THR A 4 -9.03 -1.39 1.66
N SER A 5 -10.17 -2.07 1.78
CA SER A 5 -11.39 -1.52 2.36
C SER A 5 -12.17 -2.66 2.99
N LYS A 6 -12.04 -2.83 4.31
CA LYS A 6 -12.89 -3.75 5.06
C LYS A 6 -13.65 -2.97 6.12
N ARG A 7 -14.98 -3.04 6.03
CA ARG A 7 -15.86 -2.54 7.09
C ARG A 7 -15.78 -3.48 8.29
N LYS A 8 -15.60 -2.92 9.49
CA LYS A 8 -15.73 -3.68 10.73
C LYS A 8 -17.18 -4.14 10.87
N HIS A 9 -17.41 -5.45 10.83
CA HIS A 9 -18.75 -6.08 10.89
C HIS A 9 -19.74 -5.63 9.81
N ASN A 10 -19.27 -5.24 8.62
CA ASN A 10 -20.10 -4.70 7.52
C ASN A 10 -21.01 -3.52 7.93
N ARG A 11 -20.67 -2.81 9.01
CA ARG A 11 -21.41 -1.69 9.58
C ARG A 11 -20.60 -0.39 9.45
N GLY A 12 -21.28 0.75 9.41
CA GLY A 12 -20.67 2.09 9.34
C GLY A 12 -20.58 2.69 7.93
N HIS A 13 -19.83 3.79 7.79
CA HIS A 13 -19.67 4.54 6.54
C HIS A 13 -19.00 3.72 5.44
N MET A 14 -19.37 4.00 4.18
CA MET A 14 -18.67 3.45 3.02
C MET A 14 -17.29 4.09 2.93
N VAL A 15 -16.25 3.31 3.23
CA VAL A 15 -14.87 3.75 3.05
C VAL A 15 -14.49 3.47 1.58
N PRO A 16 -14.13 4.50 0.80
CA PRO A 16 -13.69 4.30 -0.57
C PRO A 16 -12.48 3.37 -0.59
N GLU A 17 -12.46 2.46 -1.56
CA GLU A 17 -11.35 1.53 -1.75
C GLU A 17 -10.09 2.32 -2.08
N LYS A 18 -9.00 2.02 -1.36
CA LYS A 18 -7.70 2.62 -1.58
C LYS A 18 -6.71 1.53 -1.93
N TRP A 19 -5.83 1.83 -2.88
CA TRP A 19 -4.69 0.99 -3.17
C TRP A 19 -3.63 1.20 -2.11
N VAL A 20 -3.00 0.08 -1.70
CA VAL A 20 -1.89 0.10 -0.76
C VAL A 20 -0.70 -0.60 -1.39
N PHE A 21 0.40 0.13 -1.45
CA PHE A 21 1.71 -0.41 -1.78
C PHE A 21 2.37 -0.87 -0.48
N GLY A 22 2.67 -2.17 -0.41
CA GLY A 22 3.25 -2.81 0.75
C GLY A 22 4.63 -3.36 0.42
N LEU A 23 5.63 -3.02 1.24
CA LEU A 23 6.97 -3.59 1.20
C LEU A 23 7.28 -4.21 2.56
N TYR A 24 8.08 -5.27 2.54
CA TYR A 24 8.58 -5.89 3.76
C TYR A 24 10.04 -6.25 3.57
N ASP A 25 10.89 -5.62 4.37
CA ASP A 25 12.30 -5.96 4.47
C ASP A 25 12.45 -7.15 5.43
N VAL A 26 12.97 -8.26 4.91
CA VAL A 26 13.18 -9.50 5.68
C VAL A 26 14.35 -9.37 6.65
N GLU A 27 15.40 -8.62 6.30
CA GLU A 27 16.59 -8.45 7.12
C GLU A 27 16.29 -7.51 8.29
N ALA A 28 15.72 -6.34 8.00
CA ALA A 28 15.36 -5.37 9.04
C ALA A 28 14.06 -5.75 9.79
N LYS A 29 13.28 -6.70 9.28
CA LYS A 29 11.93 -7.05 9.76
C LYS A 29 11.00 -5.83 9.80
N LEU A 30 11.14 -4.94 8.82
CA LEU A 30 10.37 -3.71 8.72
C LEU A 30 9.36 -3.81 7.59
N GLY A 31 8.10 -3.51 7.91
CA GLY A 31 7.03 -3.38 6.93
C GLY A 31 6.72 -1.91 6.64
N VAL A 32 6.60 -1.57 5.36
CA VAL A 32 6.12 -0.28 4.89
C VAL A 32 4.77 -0.49 4.21
N ALA A 33 3.80 0.35 4.52
CA ALA A 33 2.52 0.40 3.84
C ALA A 33 2.21 1.86 3.48
N GLU A 34 2.26 2.18 2.19
CA GLU A 34 1.88 3.49 1.67
C GLU A 34 0.59 3.42 0.86
N PHE A 35 -0.29 4.40 1.05
CA PHE A 35 -1.49 4.54 0.24
C PHE A 35 -1.13 5.15 -1.12
N VAL A 36 -1.61 4.53 -2.19
CA VAL A 36 -1.43 5.03 -3.56
C VAL A 36 -2.78 5.29 -4.20
N GLU A 37 -2.83 6.30 -5.06
CA GLU A 37 -4.06 6.68 -5.76
C GLU A 37 -4.41 5.68 -6.84
N ASP A 38 -3.41 5.18 -7.56
CA ASP A 38 -3.56 4.17 -8.59
C ASP A 38 -2.45 3.11 -8.54
N ARG A 39 -2.61 2.07 -9.36
CA ARG A 39 -1.64 0.98 -9.54
C ARG A 39 -0.78 1.15 -10.79
N SER A 40 -0.68 2.38 -11.30
CA SER A 40 0.05 2.64 -12.53
C SER A 40 1.54 2.40 -12.30
N ARG A 41 2.27 2.09 -13.37
CA ARG A 41 3.73 1.97 -13.29
C ARG A 41 4.37 3.29 -12.83
N GLU A 42 3.76 4.42 -13.21
CA GLU A 42 4.25 5.76 -12.91
C GLU A 42 4.19 6.09 -11.43
N THR A 43 3.20 5.56 -10.69
CA THR A 43 3.12 5.74 -9.24
C THR A 43 3.93 4.72 -8.45
N LEU A 44 4.03 3.48 -8.96
CA LEU A 44 4.74 2.40 -8.27
C LEU A 44 6.27 2.46 -8.41
N LEU A 45 6.80 2.86 -9.57
CA LEU A 45 8.26 2.90 -9.80
C LEU A 45 8.99 3.86 -8.83
N PRO A 46 8.55 5.11 -8.62
CA PRO A 46 9.21 6.01 -7.68
C PRO A 46 9.20 5.49 -6.24
N LEU A 47 8.13 4.79 -5.83
CA LEU A 47 8.04 4.18 -4.51
C LEU A 47 9.03 3.03 -4.36
N ILE A 48 9.15 2.18 -5.38
CA ILE A 48 10.14 1.10 -5.38
C ILE A 48 11.55 1.69 -5.31
N GLU A 49 11.87 2.68 -6.14
CA GLU A 49 13.20 3.34 -6.11
C GLU A 49 13.52 3.93 -4.74
N LYS A 50 12.58 4.63 -4.11
CA LYS A 50 12.73 5.22 -2.78
C LYS A 50 13.08 4.20 -1.69
N TYR A 51 12.55 2.98 -1.77
CA TYR A 51 12.68 1.96 -0.72
C TYR A 51 13.71 0.87 -1.04
N VAL A 52 14.05 0.66 -2.31
CA VAL A 52 15.01 -0.37 -2.75
C VAL A 52 16.40 0.21 -3.03
N ILE A 53 16.49 1.48 -3.42
CA ILE A 53 17.77 2.14 -3.68
C ILE A 53 18.18 2.94 -2.43
N PRO A 54 19.29 2.58 -1.77
CA PRO A 54 19.84 3.32 -0.63
C PRO A 54 20.51 4.64 -1.03
#